data_AF-Q580Z9-F1
#
_entry.id   AF-Q580Z9-F1
#
_cell.length_a   1.000
_cell.length_b   1.000
_cell.length_c   1.000
_cell.angle_alpha   90.00
_cell.angle_beta   90.00
_cell.angle_gamma   90.00
#
_symmetry.space_group_name_H-M   'P 1'
#
loop_
_entity.id
_entity.type
_entity.pdbx_description
1 polymer ?
#
loop_
_entity_poly.entity_id
_entity_poly.type
_entity_poly.pdbx_seq_one_letter_code
_entity_poly.pdbx_strand_id
1 'polypeptide(L)'
;MDAEENFLNAIQQAFDENATTLHFSYQEGTTAVPPEIRALRGTLEILHIDNNYSLGSLPSAIGELGRLRWLNASYCRLTTVPREMGRLSHLERLHLGNNLLQELPMEMWQLKSLQELRVENNQLRVLPGGLLFLPRLEVLLLENNPLLLPEEVNGAAPITIAPRLYSVDCSNCCVRMRDHEVLVTVNNKSGHRDIPFVHCVCSDACKQHLQTRLQGYDAANSA
;
A
#
# COMPACT_ATOMS: atom_id res chain seq x y z
N MET A 1 -6.83 27.71 -16.22
CA MET A 1 -7.42 27.13 -15.01
C MET A 1 -6.31 26.36 -14.34
N ASP A 2 -6.11 26.57 -13.04
CA ASP A 2 -5.08 25.86 -12.29
C ASP A 2 -5.43 24.35 -12.23
N ALA A 3 -4.43 23.47 -12.24
CA ALA A 3 -4.66 22.02 -12.23
C ALA A 3 -5.40 21.58 -10.96
N GLU A 4 -5.15 22.26 -9.84
CA GLU A 4 -5.84 22.04 -8.56
C GLU A 4 -7.32 22.44 -8.65
N GLU A 5 -7.63 23.59 -9.26
CA GLU A 5 -9.00 24.05 -9.48
C GLU A 5 -9.79 23.07 -10.36
N ASN A 6 -9.15 22.53 -11.42
CA ASN A 6 -9.76 21.50 -12.26
C ASN A 6 -10.11 20.24 -11.47
N PHE A 7 -9.23 19.82 -10.54
CA PHE A 7 -9.48 18.63 -9.72
C PHE A 7 -10.62 18.88 -8.72
N LEU A 8 -10.65 20.05 -8.08
CA LEU A 8 -11.75 20.45 -7.20
C LEU A 8 -13.09 20.48 -7.95
N ASN A 9 -13.12 21.04 -9.16
CA ASN A 9 -14.31 21.05 -10.01
C ASN A 9 -14.77 19.63 -10.39
N ALA A 10 -13.84 18.72 -10.70
CA ALA A 10 -14.16 17.32 -10.99
C ALA A 10 -14.71 16.58 -9.77
N ILE A 11 -14.18 16.86 -8.57
CA ILE A 11 -14.72 16.32 -7.30
C ILE A 11 -16.13 16.86 -7.06
N GLN A 12 -16.35 18.17 -7.24
CA GLN A 12 -17.66 18.79 -7.05
C GLN A 12 -18.69 18.21 -8.02
N GLN A 13 -18.35 18.09 -9.31
CA GLN A 13 -19.22 17.48 -10.30
C GLN A 13 -19.57 16.02 -9.93
N ALA A 14 -18.57 15.21 -9.55
CA ALA A 14 -18.79 13.83 -9.13
C ALA A 14 -19.68 13.73 -7.89
N PHE A 15 -19.59 14.70 -6.97
CA PHE A 15 -20.44 14.78 -5.80
C PHE A 15 -21.89 15.10 -6.19
N ASP A 16 -22.10 16.12 -7.02
CA ASP A 16 -23.43 16.57 -7.46
C ASP A 16 -24.17 15.48 -8.26
N GLU A 17 -23.41 14.69 -9.03
CA GLU A 17 -23.94 13.59 -9.85
C GLU A 17 -24.10 12.26 -9.08
N ASN A 18 -23.71 12.20 -7.80
CA ASN A 18 -23.58 10.95 -7.03
C ASN A 18 -22.75 9.88 -7.78
N ALA A 19 -21.68 10.31 -8.44
CA ALA A 19 -20.88 9.43 -9.27
C ALA A 19 -20.22 8.33 -8.42
N THR A 20 -20.22 7.11 -8.97
CA THR A 20 -19.49 5.96 -8.42
C THR A 20 -18.08 5.85 -9.01
N THR A 21 -17.79 6.60 -10.07
CA THR A 21 -16.50 6.60 -10.75
C THR A 21 -16.01 8.02 -10.97
N LEU A 22 -14.75 8.29 -10.63
CA LEU A 22 -14.06 9.53 -10.94
C LEU A 22 -12.81 9.21 -11.78
N HIS A 23 -12.79 9.72 -13.00
CA HIS A 23 -11.62 9.68 -13.89
C HIS A 23 -10.99 11.07 -13.94
N PHE A 24 -9.77 11.19 -13.43
CA PHE A 24 -8.97 12.41 -13.43
C PHE A 24 -7.52 12.08 -13.82
N SER A 25 -7.37 11.45 -14.98
CA SER A 25 -6.09 11.00 -15.54
C SER A 25 -5.56 12.01 -16.58
N TYR A 26 -4.26 11.95 -16.90
CA TYR A 26 -3.61 12.79 -17.94
C TYR A 26 -3.71 14.30 -17.71
N GLN A 27 -3.62 14.73 -16.46
CA GLN A 27 -3.69 16.14 -16.05
C GLN A 27 -2.29 16.70 -15.82
N GLU A 28 -1.93 17.70 -16.62
CA GLU A 28 -0.68 18.45 -16.46
C GLU A 28 -0.74 19.34 -15.22
N GLY A 29 0.36 19.42 -14.46
CA GLY A 29 0.46 20.30 -13.29
C GLY A 29 -0.21 19.79 -12.01
N THR A 30 -1.01 18.72 -12.04
CA THR A 30 -1.63 18.15 -10.83
C THR A 30 -0.55 17.55 -9.92
N THR A 31 -0.24 18.20 -8.80
CA THR A 31 0.81 17.76 -7.86
C THR A 31 0.29 16.93 -6.68
N ALA A 32 -0.98 17.07 -6.32
CA ALA A 32 -1.62 16.36 -5.21
C ALA A 32 -3.09 16.09 -5.52
N VAL A 33 -3.65 15.05 -4.88
CA VAL A 33 -5.11 14.88 -4.82
C VAL A 33 -5.66 15.77 -3.69
N PRO A 34 -6.68 16.62 -3.94
CA PRO A 34 -7.27 17.47 -2.91
C PRO A 34 -7.93 16.65 -1.77
N PRO A 35 -7.74 17.03 -0.49
CA PRO A 35 -8.42 16.38 0.64
C PRO A 35 -9.96 16.37 0.55
N GLU A 36 -10.53 17.29 -0.23
CA GLU A 36 -11.95 17.43 -0.56
C GLU A 36 -12.53 16.17 -1.21
N ILE A 37 -11.69 15.27 -1.75
CA ILE A 37 -12.11 13.96 -2.25
C ILE A 37 -12.92 13.16 -1.22
N ARG A 38 -12.75 13.42 0.09
CA ARG A 38 -13.59 12.86 1.17
C ARG A 38 -15.09 13.14 1.02
N ALA A 39 -15.48 14.14 0.24
CA ALA A 39 -16.88 14.42 -0.08
C ALA A 39 -17.53 13.22 -0.78
N LEU A 40 -16.75 12.47 -1.56
CA LEU A 40 -17.20 11.32 -2.34
C LEU A 40 -17.22 10.01 -1.54
N ARG A 41 -16.95 10.03 -0.23
CA ARG A 41 -16.93 8.82 0.62
C ARG A 41 -18.21 7.99 0.59
N GLY A 42 -19.34 8.66 0.30
CA GLY A 42 -20.66 8.05 0.25
C GLY A 42 -20.99 7.36 -1.07
N THR A 43 -20.21 7.58 -2.15
CA THR A 43 -20.57 7.13 -3.51
C THR A 43 -19.42 6.48 -4.27
N LEU A 44 -18.19 6.96 -4.12
CA LEU A 44 -17.08 6.59 -5.01
C LEU A 44 -16.61 5.14 -4.80
N GLU A 45 -16.65 4.36 -5.87
CA GLU A 45 -16.19 2.97 -5.96
C GLU A 45 -14.93 2.82 -6.83
N ILE A 46 -14.76 3.66 -7.85
CA ILE A 46 -13.63 3.61 -8.78
C ILE A 46 -12.97 5.00 -8.88
N LEU A 47 -11.68 5.08 -8.60
CA LEU A 47 -10.87 6.30 -8.74
C LEU A 47 -9.68 6.05 -9.66
N HIS A 48 -9.68 6.70 -10.81
CA HIS A 48 -8.55 6.71 -11.74
C HIS A 48 -7.92 8.10 -11.74
N ILE A 49 -6.67 8.16 -11.28
CA ILE A 49 -5.83 9.36 -11.22
C ILE A 49 -4.45 9.07 -11.82
N ASP A 50 -4.39 8.06 -12.68
CA ASP A 50 -3.19 7.59 -13.36
C ASP A 50 -2.72 8.56 -14.44
N ASN A 51 -1.46 8.40 -14.88
CA ASN A 51 -0.86 9.25 -15.91
C ASN A 51 -0.84 10.75 -15.56
N ASN A 52 -0.84 11.08 -14.27
CA ASN A 52 -0.60 12.42 -13.76
C ASN A 52 0.87 12.53 -13.35
N TYR A 53 1.76 12.79 -14.31
CA TYR A 53 3.21 12.73 -14.10
C TYR A 53 3.78 13.78 -13.12
N SER A 54 2.97 14.69 -12.58
CA SER A 54 3.38 15.61 -11.50
C SER A 54 2.83 15.21 -10.13
N LEU A 55 1.92 14.23 -10.06
CA LEU A 55 1.22 13.83 -8.85
C LEU A 55 2.17 13.11 -7.88
N GLY A 56 2.57 13.81 -6.82
CA GLY A 56 3.58 13.34 -5.87
C GLY A 56 3.03 12.76 -4.57
N SER A 57 1.76 13.01 -4.24
CA SER A 57 1.16 12.57 -2.97
C SER A 57 -0.34 12.34 -3.04
N LEU A 58 -0.81 11.37 -2.25
CA LEU A 58 -2.22 11.17 -1.93
C LEU A 58 -2.52 11.67 -0.50
N PRO A 59 -3.65 12.36 -0.26
CA PRO A 59 -4.02 12.84 1.07
C PRO A 59 -4.49 11.68 1.95
N SER A 60 -4.37 11.83 3.28
CA SER A 60 -4.94 10.87 4.24
C SER A 60 -6.46 10.66 4.08
N ALA A 61 -7.14 11.68 3.55
CA ALA A 61 -8.56 11.64 3.17
C ALA A 61 -8.91 10.50 2.19
N ILE A 62 -7.93 9.96 1.45
CA ILE A 62 -8.14 8.79 0.60
C ILE A 62 -8.68 7.59 1.41
N GLY A 63 -8.21 7.43 2.66
CA GLY A 63 -8.66 6.37 3.56
C GLY A 63 -10.09 6.53 4.08
N GLU A 64 -10.75 7.65 3.78
CA GLU A 64 -12.17 7.88 4.11
C GLU A 64 -13.11 7.40 3.01
N LEU A 65 -12.60 7.03 1.82
CA LEU A 65 -13.39 6.53 0.69
C LEU A 65 -13.85 5.08 0.93
N GLY A 66 -14.70 4.88 1.94
CA GLY A 66 -15.10 3.56 2.43
C GLY A 66 -15.81 2.66 1.42
N ARG A 67 -16.24 3.19 0.26
CA ARG A 67 -16.81 2.41 -0.84
C ARG A 67 -15.82 2.07 -1.96
N LEU A 68 -14.60 2.58 -1.91
CA LEU A 68 -13.63 2.42 -2.98
C LEU A 68 -13.23 0.96 -3.16
N ARG A 69 -13.43 0.44 -4.37
CA ARG A 69 -13.09 -0.92 -4.81
C ARG A 69 -11.90 -0.94 -5.74
N TRP A 70 -11.69 0.12 -6.51
CA TRP A 70 -10.54 0.25 -7.41
C TRP A 70 -9.91 1.63 -7.31
N LEU A 71 -8.64 1.67 -6.92
CA LEU A 71 -7.77 2.83 -7.02
C LEU A 71 -6.67 2.59 -8.08
N ASN A 72 -6.61 3.44 -9.09
CA ASN A 72 -5.51 3.47 -10.05
C ASN A 72 -4.79 4.82 -9.99
N ALA A 73 -3.55 4.80 -9.51
CA ALA A 73 -2.63 5.94 -9.46
C ALA A 73 -1.28 5.59 -10.09
N SER A 74 -1.28 4.71 -11.11
CA SER A 74 -0.08 4.36 -11.86
C SER A 74 0.44 5.53 -12.70
N TYR A 75 1.72 5.51 -13.08
CA TYR A 75 2.34 6.55 -13.92
C TYR A 75 2.23 7.96 -13.31
N CYS A 76 2.53 8.06 -12.02
CA CYS A 76 2.59 9.33 -11.28
C CYS A 76 4.02 9.54 -10.75
N ARG A 77 4.20 10.33 -9.69
CA ARG A 77 5.47 10.52 -8.97
C ARG A 77 5.32 10.25 -7.48
N LEU A 78 4.42 9.34 -7.11
CA LEU A 78 4.19 9.00 -5.71
C LEU A 78 5.48 8.44 -5.12
N THR A 79 5.97 9.06 -4.04
CA THR A 79 7.14 8.58 -3.27
C THR A 79 6.72 7.78 -2.05
N THR A 80 5.50 8.00 -1.57
CA THR A 80 4.84 7.29 -0.47
C THR A 80 3.34 7.22 -0.74
N VAL A 81 2.63 6.37 -0.01
CA VAL A 81 1.16 6.39 0.08
C VAL A 81 0.74 6.50 1.56
N PRO A 82 -0.37 7.19 1.86
CA PRO A 82 -0.79 7.41 3.24
C PRO A 82 -1.19 6.10 3.92
N ARG A 83 -0.82 5.94 5.19
CA ARG A 83 -1.19 4.75 5.99
C ARG A 83 -2.71 4.57 6.12
N GLU A 84 -3.47 5.66 6.05
CA GLU A 84 -4.93 5.64 6.11
C GLU A 84 -5.55 4.84 4.95
N MET A 85 -4.78 4.58 3.87
CA MET A 85 -5.19 3.66 2.81
C MET A 85 -5.55 2.27 3.35
N GLY A 86 -4.95 1.81 4.46
CA GLY A 86 -5.35 0.55 5.13
C GLY A 86 -6.83 0.49 5.52
N ARG A 87 -7.50 1.63 5.68
CA ARG A 87 -8.94 1.72 6.03
C ARG A 87 -9.88 1.41 4.87
N LEU A 88 -9.38 1.28 3.65
CA LEU A 88 -10.18 0.97 2.46
C LEU A 88 -10.60 -0.51 2.45
N SER A 89 -11.51 -0.89 3.36
CA SER A 89 -11.92 -2.28 3.62
C SER A 89 -12.55 -2.98 2.42
N HIS A 90 -13.06 -2.21 1.45
CA HIS A 90 -13.68 -2.70 0.22
C HIS A 90 -12.76 -2.66 -1.00
N LEU A 91 -11.51 -2.21 -0.85
CA LEU A 91 -10.57 -2.10 -1.98
C LEU A 91 -10.20 -3.50 -2.48
N GLU A 92 -10.46 -3.76 -3.75
CA GLU A 92 -10.18 -5.01 -4.45
C GLU A 92 -8.98 -4.88 -5.37
N ARG A 93 -8.80 -3.72 -6.01
CA ARG A 93 -7.70 -3.45 -6.95
C ARG A 93 -6.96 -2.17 -6.57
N LEU A 94 -5.66 -2.28 -6.34
CA LEU A 94 -4.78 -1.16 -6.07
C LEU A 94 -3.63 -1.14 -7.08
N HIS A 95 -3.66 -0.15 -7.98
CA HIS A 95 -2.62 0.04 -8.98
C HIS A 95 -1.79 1.27 -8.65
N LEU A 96 -0.51 1.05 -8.40
CA LEU A 96 0.51 2.03 -8.04
C LEU A 96 1.80 1.82 -8.87
N GLY A 97 1.74 1.06 -9.96
CA GLY A 97 2.89 0.77 -10.80
C GLY A 97 3.42 2.03 -11.50
N ASN A 98 4.71 2.03 -11.85
CA ASN A 98 5.37 3.19 -12.48
C ASN A 98 5.29 4.46 -11.60
N ASN A 99 5.77 4.35 -10.36
CA ASN A 99 5.90 5.45 -9.41
C ASN A 99 7.33 5.46 -8.82
N LEU A 100 7.54 6.19 -7.73
CA LEU A 100 8.82 6.30 -7.02
C LEU A 100 8.71 5.78 -5.57
N LEU A 101 7.78 4.85 -5.31
CA LEU A 101 7.51 4.34 -3.97
C LEU A 101 8.73 3.60 -3.44
N GLN A 102 9.23 4.03 -2.29
CA GLN A 102 10.34 3.37 -1.59
C GLN A 102 9.84 2.35 -0.55
N GLU A 103 8.61 2.54 -0.07
CA GLU A 103 7.94 1.68 0.89
C GLU A 103 6.43 1.66 0.65
N LEU A 104 5.77 0.65 1.21
CA LEU A 104 4.32 0.61 1.37
C LEU A 104 3.99 0.64 2.86
N PRO A 105 2.85 1.24 3.27
CA PRO A 105 2.50 1.38 4.68
C PRO A 105 2.26 0.01 5.33
N MET A 106 2.67 -0.13 6.59
CA MET A 106 2.47 -1.36 7.36
C MET A 106 0.98 -1.73 7.48
N GLU A 107 0.10 -0.73 7.47
CA GLU A 107 -1.35 -0.85 7.57
C GLU A 107 -2.03 -1.53 6.37
N MET A 108 -1.30 -1.86 5.29
CA MET A 108 -1.86 -2.65 4.18
C MET A 108 -2.46 -3.99 4.60
N TRP A 109 -2.07 -4.54 5.76
CA TRP A 109 -2.69 -5.75 6.32
C TRP A 109 -4.21 -5.62 6.52
N GLN A 110 -4.73 -4.39 6.62
CA GLN A 110 -6.16 -4.09 6.82
C GLN A 110 -6.98 -4.21 5.52
N LEU A 111 -6.34 -4.26 4.34
CA LEU A 111 -7.00 -4.37 3.03
C LEU A 111 -7.53 -5.78 2.75
N LYS A 112 -8.44 -6.30 3.58
CA LYS A 112 -8.92 -7.70 3.55
C LYS A 112 -9.63 -8.11 2.25
N SER A 113 -10.10 -7.14 1.48
CA SER A 113 -10.78 -7.38 0.19
C SER A 113 -9.83 -7.33 -1.00
N LEU A 114 -8.56 -6.95 -0.81
CA LEU A 114 -7.60 -6.75 -1.89
C LEU A 114 -7.31 -8.06 -2.61
N GLN A 115 -7.59 -8.07 -3.91
CA GLN A 115 -7.36 -9.19 -4.82
C GLN A 115 -6.14 -8.95 -5.70
N GLU A 116 -5.87 -7.69 -6.00
CA GLU A 116 -4.84 -7.30 -6.95
C GLU A 116 -4.06 -6.09 -6.45
N LEU A 117 -2.74 -6.28 -6.34
CA LEU A 117 -1.78 -5.23 -6.02
C LEU A 117 -0.76 -5.12 -7.15
N ARG A 118 -0.70 -3.95 -7.78
CA ARG A 118 0.28 -3.63 -8.83
C ARG A 118 1.21 -2.53 -8.33
N VAL A 119 2.48 -2.87 -8.14
CA VAL A 119 3.55 -1.97 -7.65
C VAL A 119 4.84 -2.14 -8.47
N GLU A 120 4.75 -2.72 -9.66
CA GLU A 120 5.87 -2.84 -10.59
C GLU A 120 6.47 -1.48 -10.96
N ASN A 121 7.76 -1.44 -11.31
CA ASN A 121 8.47 -0.20 -11.66
C ASN A 121 8.39 0.86 -10.54
N ASN A 122 8.83 0.51 -9.34
CA ASN A 122 8.96 1.40 -8.19
C ASN A 122 10.39 1.29 -7.60
N GLN A 123 10.58 1.78 -6.37
CA GLN A 123 11.87 1.75 -5.65
C GLN A 123 11.77 0.91 -4.36
N LEU A 124 10.86 -0.05 -4.32
CA LEU A 124 10.61 -0.87 -3.14
C LEU A 124 11.79 -1.80 -2.89
N ARG A 125 12.27 -1.80 -1.64
CA ARG A 125 13.33 -2.72 -1.16
C ARG A 125 12.79 -3.89 -0.37
N VAL A 126 11.68 -3.66 0.34
CA VAL A 126 10.95 -4.63 1.16
C VAL A 126 9.45 -4.37 1.05
N LEU A 127 8.64 -5.39 1.33
CA LEU A 127 7.19 -5.28 1.41
C LEU A 127 6.69 -5.42 2.86
N PRO A 128 5.57 -4.80 3.26
CA PRO A 128 5.02 -5.00 4.59
C PRO A 128 4.51 -6.43 4.74
N GLY A 129 4.98 -7.14 5.77
CA GLY A 129 4.69 -8.55 6.03
C GLY A 129 3.22 -8.89 6.22
N GLY A 130 2.38 -7.88 6.47
CA GLY A 130 0.92 -8.00 6.44
C GLY A 130 0.35 -8.52 5.12
N LEU A 131 1.04 -8.27 3.98
CA LEU A 131 0.62 -8.72 2.65
C LEU A 131 0.60 -10.24 2.51
N LEU A 132 1.47 -10.95 3.24
CA LEU A 132 1.50 -12.41 3.26
C LEU A 132 0.15 -13.00 3.71
N PHE A 133 -0.56 -12.29 4.57
CA PHE A 133 -1.78 -12.79 5.23
C PHE A 133 -3.06 -12.11 4.72
N LEU A 134 -3.01 -11.47 3.55
CA LEU A 134 -4.23 -10.98 2.89
C LEU A 134 -4.97 -12.17 2.25
N PRO A 135 -6.20 -12.49 2.70
CA PRO A 135 -6.87 -13.75 2.36
C PRO A 135 -7.34 -13.85 0.92
N ARG A 136 -7.40 -12.72 0.20
CA ARG A 136 -7.91 -12.64 -1.18
C ARG A 136 -6.85 -12.19 -2.19
N LEU A 137 -5.62 -11.86 -1.75
CA LEU A 137 -4.60 -11.32 -2.66
C LEU A 137 -4.11 -12.44 -3.58
N GLU A 138 -4.55 -12.38 -4.83
CA GLU A 138 -4.23 -13.36 -5.88
C GLU A 138 -3.12 -12.83 -6.77
N VAL A 139 -3.27 -11.59 -7.26
CA VAL A 139 -2.34 -10.97 -8.20
C VAL A 139 -1.43 -9.98 -7.46
N LEU A 140 -0.13 -10.20 -7.59
CA LEU A 140 0.90 -9.27 -7.15
C LEU A 140 1.86 -9.02 -8.32
N LEU A 141 1.87 -7.80 -8.85
CA LEU A 141 2.92 -7.35 -9.77
C LEU A 141 3.88 -6.45 -9.01
N LEU A 142 5.16 -6.76 -9.07
CA LEU A 142 6.22 -6.09 -8.29
C LEU A 142 7.55 -6.05 -9.03
N GLU A 143 7.56 -6.48 -10.29
CA GLU A 143 8.73 -6.53 -11.15
C GLU A 143 9.39 -5.16 -11.27
N ASN A 144 10.70 -5.14 -11.52
CA ASN A 144 11.47 -3.90 -11.59
C ASN A 144 11.36 -3.04 -10.32
N ASN A 145 11.55 -3.69 -9.17
CA ASN A 145 11.84 -3.05 -7.89
C ASN A 145 13.21 -3.53 -7.41
N PRO A 146 14.02 -2.66 -6.78
CA PRO A 146 15.32 -3.03 -6.20
C PRO A 146 15.13 -3.76 -4.86
N LEU A 147 14.37 -4.87 -4.87
CA LEU A 147 14.16 -5.69 -3.69
C LEU A 147 15.49 -6.23 -3.17
N LEU A 148 15.62 -6.25 -1.85
CA LEU A 148 16.79 -6.86 -1.22
C LEU A 148 16.82 -8.36 -1.48
N LEU A 149 18.01 -8.84 -1.78
CA LEU A 149 18.27 -10.27 -1.90
C LEU A 149 18.28 -10.93 -0.52
N PRO A 150 17.99 -12.24 -0.42
CA PRO A 150 18.01 -12.96 0.85
C PRO A 150 19.33 -12.83 1.62
N GLU A 151 20.45 -12.80 0.90
CA GLU A 151 21.80 -12.59 1.45
C GLU A 151 22.04 -11.19 2.00
N GLU A 152 21.38 -10.16 1.47
CA GLU A 152 21.42 -8.79 2.01
C GLU A 152 20.55 -8.65 3.26
N VAL A 153 19.52 -9.47 3.39
CA VAL A 153 18.66 -9.55 4.57
C VAL A 153 19.34 -10.31 5.71
N ASN A 154 20.01 -11.42 5.39
CA ASN A 154 20.62 -12.32 6.36
C ASN A 154 21.81 -11.66 7.07
N GLY A 155 21.59 -11.21 8.31
CA GLY A 155 22.63 -10.63 9.16
C GLY A 155 22.72 -9.10 9.12
N ALA A 156 21.94 -8.45 8.26
CA ALA A 156 21.82 -7.00 8.29
C ALA A 156 20.97 -6.55 9.49
N ALA A 157 21.35 -5.42 10.08
CA ALA A 157 20.57 -4.83 11.16
C ALA A 157 19.23 -4.34 10.60
N PRO A 158 18.08 -4.65 11.23
CA PRO A 158 16.78 -4.26 10.70
C PRO A 158 16.64 -2.75 10.40
N ILE A 159 17.32 -1.90 11.18
CA ILE A 159 17.31 -0.44 11.02
C ILE A 159 18.01 0.05 9.74
N THR A 160 18.84 -0.77 9.09
CA THR A 160 19.46 -0.43 7.79
C THR A 160 18.61 -0.87 6.61
N ILE A 161 17.64 -1.74 6.84
CA ILE A 161 16.80 -2.36 5.81
C ILE A 161 15.41 -1.73 5.76
N ALA A 162 14.81 -1.54 6.93
CA ALA A 162 13.48 -1.01 7.06
C ALA A 162 13.50 0.51 7.24
N PRO A 163 12.49 1.21 6.73
CA PRO A 163 12.34 2.63 6.99
C PRO A 163 12.17 2.91 8.49
N ARG A 164 12.49 4.15 8.90
CA ARG A 164 12.28 4.57 10.29
C ARG A 164 10.79 4.73 10.56
N LEU A 165 10.22 3.74 11.23
CA LEU A 165 8.82 3.68 11.60
C LEU A 165 8.63 4.29 13.00
N TYR A 166 8.02 5.48 13.09
CA TYR A 166 7.82 6.15 14.39
C TYR A 166 6.62 5.62 15.19
N SER A 167 5.64 5.06 14.49
CA SER A 167 4.43 4.51 15.06
C SER A 167 3.86 3.49 14.09
N VAL A 168 3.91 2.22 14.48
CA VAL A 168 3.43 1.10 13.66
C VAL A 168 2.61 0.13 14.47
N ASP A 169 1.68 -0.52 13.78
CA ASP A 169 0.93 -1.62 14.35
C ASP A 169 1.82 -2.87 14.39
N CYS A 170 1.81 -3.55 15.53
CA CYS A 170 2.44 -4.86 15.65
C CYS A 170 1.84 -5.81 14.60
N SER A 171 2.67 -6.42 13.76
CA SER A 171 2.29 -7.39 12.71
C SER A 171 1.55 -8.61 13.26
N ASN A 172 1.64 -8.83 14.57
CA ASN A 172 0.93 -9.89 15.27
C ASN A 172 -0.37 -9.42 15.95
N CYS A 173 -0.28 -8.54 16.96
CA CYS A 173 -1.41 -8.17 17.80
C CYS A 173 -2.08 -6.85 17.40
N CYS A 174 -1.58 -6.17 16.38
CA CYS A 174 -2.08 -4.89 15.86
C CYS A 174 -2.09 -3.74 16.90
N VAL A 175 -1.42 -3.89 18.04
CA VAL A 175 -1.22 -2.81 19.00
C VAL A 175 -0.25 -1.80 18.39
N ARG A 176 -0.64 -0.53 18.41
CA ARG A 176 0.20 0.57 17.95
C ARG A 176 1.27 0.90 18.97
N MET A 177 2.53 0.90 18.55
CA MET A 177 3.69 0.99 19.43
C MET A 177 4.67 2.06 18.93
N ARG A 178 5.49 2.59 19.85
CA ARG A 178 6.66 3.43 19.50
C ARG A 178 7.92 2.57 19.47
N ASP A 179 8.12 1.78 20.52
CA ASP A 179 9.20 0.81 20.60
C ASP A 179 8.75 -0.53 20.02
N HIS A 180 9.49 -1.02 19.05
CA HIS A 180 9.19 -2.26 18.34
C HIS A 180 10.50 -2.90 17.87
N GLU A 181 10.51 -4.23 17.78
CA GLU A 181 11.55 -4.95 17.07
C GLU A 181 11.13 -5.07 15.60
N VAL A 182 12.04 -4.72 14.70
CA VAL A 182 11.84 -4.93 13.27
C VAL A 182 12.49 -6.25 12.89
N LEU A 183 11.77 -7.07 12.14
CA LEU A 183 12.29 -8.30 11.55
C LEU A 183 12.08 -8.26 10.05
N VAL A 184 12.99 -8.87 9.31
CA VAL A 184 12.83 -9.04 7.87
C VAL A 184 12.89 -10.53 7.58
N THR A 185 11.91 -11.01 6.83
CA THR A 185 11.79 -12.42 6.43
C THR A 185 11.80 -12.50 4.93
N VAL A 186 12.14 -13.67 4.40
CA VAL A 186 12.13 -13.93 2.97
C VAL A 186 11.06 -14.99 2.72
N ASN A 187 10.05 -14.66 1.94
CA ASN A 187 8.91 -15.55 1.68
C ASN A 187 8.46 -15.46 0.22
N ASN A 188 7.81 -16.52 -0.26
CA ASN A 188 7.20 -16.54 -1.59
C ASN A 188 5.77 -16.00 -1.51
N LYS A 189 5.30 -15.27 -2.52
CA LYS A 189 3.90 -14.81 -2.60
C LYS A 189 3.46 -14.61 -4.05
N SER A 190 2.28 -15.13 -4.39
CA SER A 190 1.61 -14.85 -5.67
C SER A 190 2.51 -15.06 -6.90
N GLY A 191 3.23 -16.19 -6.93
CA GLY A 191 4.14 -16.56 -8.03
C GLY A 191 5.56 -16.01 -7.91
N HIS A 192 5.78 -15.00 -7.06
CA HIS A 192 7.10 -14.44 -6.80
C HIS A 192 7.82 -15.20 -5.70
N ARG A 193 9.13 -15.37 -5.86
CA ARG A 193 10.00 -16.06 -4.91
C ARG A 193 10.92 -15.07 -4.20
N ASP A 194 11.34 -15.47 -3.01
CA ASP A 194 12.41 -14.79 -2.26
C ASP A 194 12.14 -13.30 -1.99
N ILE A 195 10.89 -12.94 -1.74
CA ILE A 195 10.51 -11.54 -1.48
C ILE A 195 10.84 -11.18 -0.02
N PRO A 196 11.56 -10.08 0.23
CA PRO A 196 11.82 -9.60 1.58
C PRO A 196 10.60 -8.88 2.16
N PHE A 197 10.09 -9.37 3.29
CA PHE A 197 8.99 -8.81 4.04
C PHE A 197 9.44 -8.24 5.37
N VAL A 198 9.07 -6.99 5.65
CA VAL A 198 9.32 -6.34 6.94
C VAL A 198 8.15 -6.56 7.90
N HIS A 199 8.46 -6.91 9.14
CA HIS A 199 7.52 -7.09 10.22
C HIS A 199 7.93 -6.25 11.42
N CYS A 200 6.96 -5.74 12.16
CA CYS A 200 7.20 -5.00 13.40
C CYS A 200 6.49 -5.73 14.53
N VAL A 201 7.20 -6.09 15.60
CA VAL A 201 6.62 -6.80 16.74
C VAL A 201 6.83 -6.04 18.03
N CYS A 202 5.84 -6.13 18.93
CA CYS A 202 5.81 -5.39 20.17
C CYS A 202 6.50 -6.09 21.36
N SER A 203 6.80 -7.39 21.22
CA SER A 203 7.36 -8.23 22.29
C SER A 203 7.86 -9.55 21.71
N ASP A 204 8.70 -10.26 22.48
CA ASP A 204 9.15 -11.63 22.16
C ASP A 204 7.99 -12.61 21.96
N ALA A 205 6.91 -12.46 22.73
CA ALA A 205 5.72 -13.29 22.56
C ALA A 205 5.06 -13.06 21.18
N CYS A 206 5.00 -11.81 20.71
CA CYS A 206 4.50 -11.51 19.37
C CYS A 206 5.45 -11.97 18.27
N LYS A 207 6.76 -11.91 18.52
CA LYS A 207 7.79 -12.48 17.62
C LYS A 207 7.60 -13.99 17.44
N GLN A 208 7.45 -14.73 18.54
CA GLN A 208 7.22 -16.18 18.50
C GLN A 208 5.93 -16.52 17.76
N HIS A 209 4.84 -15.79 18.02
CA HIS A 209 3.58 -16.03 17.32
C HIS A 209 3.68 -15.72 15.82
N LEU A 210 4.36 -14.64 15.45
CA LEU A 210 4.64 -14.32 14.04
C LEU A 210 5.45 -15.46 13.38
N GLN A 211 6.47 -15.99 14.05
CA GLN A 211 7.23 -17.13 13.55
C GLN A 211 6.35 -18.37 13.31
N THR A 212 5.43 -18.68 14.24
CA THR A 212 4.46 -19.77 14.03
C THR A 212 3.56 -19.53 12.81
N ARG A 213 3.08 -18.30 12.61
CA ARG A 213 2.26 -17.94 11.45
C ARG A 213 3.04 -18.06 10.13
N LEU A 214 4.31 -17.66 10.12
CA LEU A 214 5.17 -17.77 8.96
C LEU A 214 5.48 -19.23 8.60
N GLN A 215 5.77 -20.07 9.60
CA GLN A 215 5.95 -21.51 9.38
C GLN A 215 4.71 -22.16 8.76
N GLY A 216 3.51 -21.80 9.25
CA GLY A 216 2.25 -22.27 8.66
C GLY A 216 2.06 -21.77 7.22
N TYR A 217 2.47 -20.53 6.93
CA TYR A 217 2.42 -19.96 5.58
C TYR A 217 3.37 -20.68 4.60
N ASP A 218 4.62 -20.92 4.99
CA ASP A 218 5.60 -21.58 4.12
C ASP A 218 5.22 -23.05 3.86
N ALA A 219 4.66 -23.75 4.85
CA ALA A 219 4.14 -25.10 4.69
C ALA A 219 2.99 -25.17 3.67
N ALA A 220 2.10 -24.16 3.65
CA ALA A 220 0.98 -24.10 2.72
C ALA A 220 1.39 -23.74 1.28
N ASN A 221 2.52 -23.04 1.09
CA ASN A 221 3.02 -22.64 -0.23
C ASN A 221 4.09 -23.57 -0.82
N SER A 222 4.57 -24.55 -0.04
CA SER A 222 5.55 -25.55 -0.49
C SER A 222 4.92 -26.89 -0.90
N ALA A 223 3.62 -27.09 -0.62
CA ALA A 223 2.84 -28.29 -0.95
C ALA A 223 2.04 -28.09 -2.25
#